data_AF-A0A0T5NRR5-F1
#
_entry.id   AF-A0A0T5NRR5-F1
#
_cell.length_a   1.000
_cell.length_b   1.000
_cell.length_c   1.000
_cell.angle_alpha   90.00
_cell.angle_beta   90.00
_cell.angle_gamma   90.00
#
_symmetry.space_group_name_H-M   'P 1'
#
loop_
_entity.id
_entity.type
_entity.pdbx_description
1 polymer ?
#
loop_
_entity_poly.entity_id
_entity_poly.type
_entity_poly.pdbx_seq_one_letter_code
_entity_poly.pdbx_strand_id
1 'polypeptide(L)'
;MTLHRLTIAARRFARDTTGAVAIEFMLIAPILFALILGIITLGFYMGVSHSVHQLAAGAARASVAGLDEIERRDIATTYLSQGATRYPLLKAEALSTSLDYTGTAMGSITVNVTYAAEGTLLDVANGFLGLGIDTIEGRAYVAY
;
A
#
# COMPACT_ATOMS: atom_id res chain seq x y z
N MET A 1 -30.73 -51.65 -29.01
CA MET A 1 -30.05 -51.70 -27.69
C MET A 1 -29.39 -50.37 -27.27
N THR A 2 -29.35 -49.34 -28.13
CA THR A 2 -28.72 -48.03 -27.89
C THR A 2 -29.63 -46.99 -27.22
N LEU A 3 -30.93 -46.96 -27.54
CA LEU A 3 -31.91 -46.02 -26.96
C LEU A 3 -32.10 -46.15 -25.44
N HIS A 4 -32.01 -47.36 -24.89
CA HIS A 4 -32.14 -47.59 -23.45
C HIS A 4 -30.95 -47.07 -22.64
N ARG A 5 -29.75 -47.02 -23.26
CA ARG A 5 -28.56 -46.45 -22.60
C ARG A 5 -28.63 -44.93 -22.53
N LEU A 6 -29.20 -44.29 -23.54
CA LEU A 6 -29.41 -42.83 -23.59
C LEU A 6 -30.41 -42.35 -22.53
N THR A 7 -31.51 -43.07 -22.31
CA THR A 7 -32.51 -42.68 -21.29
C THR A 7 -31.99 -42.84 -19.86
N ILE A 8 -31.17 -43.87 -19.61
CA ILE A 8 -30.49 -44.05 -18.32
C ILE A 8 -29.45 -42.95 -18.08
N ALA A 9 -28.64 -42.63 -19.08
CA ALA A 9 -27.65 -41.55 -18.99
C ALA A 9 -28.31 -40.19 -18.71
N ALA A 10 -29.40 -39.86 -19.42
CA ALA A 10 -30.15 -38.62 -19.20
C ALA A 10 -30.77 -38.53 -17.80
N ARG A 11 -31.36 -39.62 -17.28
CA ARG A 11 -31.88 -39.67 -15.91
C ARG A 11 -30.80 -39.56 -14.84
N ARG A 12 -29.62 -40.11 -15.10
CA ARG A 12 -28.47 -40.04 -14.19
C ARG A 12 -27.90 -38.63 -14.15
N PHE A 13 -27.80 -37.96 -15.29
CA PHE A 13 -27.41 -36.55 -15.38
C PHE A 13 -28.42 -35.63 -14.69
N ALA A 14 -29.73 -35.84 -14.87
CA ALA A 14 -30.76 -35.06 -14.19
C ALA A 14 -30.83 -35.28 -12.66
N ARG A 15 -30.23 -36.36 -12.15
CA ARG A 15 -30.12 -36.66 -10.71
C ARG A 15 -28.75 -36.34 -10.13
N ASP A 16 -27.84 -35.82 -10.94
CA ASP A 16 -26.47 -35.54 -10.51
C ASP A 16 -26.43 -34.23 -9.72
N THR A 17 -26.17 -34.33 -8.41
CA THR A 17 -26.07 -33.19 -7.50
C THR A 17 -24.62 -32.76 -7.24
N THR A 18 -23.64 -33.37 -7.91
CA THR A 18 -22.21 -33.01 -7.71
C THR A 18 -21.91 -31.55 -8.04
N GLY A 19 -22.74 -30.88 -8.86
CA GLY A 19 -22.65 -29.45 -9.15
C GLY A 19 -23.20 -28.50 -8.08
N ALA A 20 -23.92 -29.00 -7.07
CA ALA A 20 -24.54 -28.15 -6.04
C ALA A 20 -23.50 -27.34 -5.25
N VAL A 21 -22.37 -27.96 -4.90
CA VAL A 21 -21.26 -27.30 -4.20
C VAL A 21 -20.64 -26.18 -5.04
N ALA A 22 -20.59 -26.34 -6.37
CA ALA A 22 -20.08 -25.28 -7.26
C ALA A 22 -21.00 -24.05 -7.26
N ILE A 23 -22.32 -24.25 -7.16
CA ILE A 23 -23.30 -23.16 -7.07
C ILE A 23 -23.20 -22.46 -5.72
N GLU A 24 -23.07 -23.21 -4.62
CA GLU A 24 -22.86 -22.63 -3.29
C GLU A 24 -21.58 -21.79 -3.22
N PHE A 25 -20.49 -22.31 -3.82
CA PHE A 25 -19.24 -21.56 -3.91
C PHE A 25 -19.38 -20.32 -4.80
N MET A 26 -20.10 -20.38 -5.91
CA MET A 26 -20.35 -19.22 -6.78
C MET A 26 -21.02 -18.06 -6.03
N LEU A 27 -21.88 -18.36 -5.05
CA LEU A 27 -22.54 -17.35 -4.23
C LEU A 27 -21.61 -16.72 -3.18
N ILE A 28 -20.71 -17.52 -2.58
CA ILE A 28 -19.85 -17.06 -1.47
C ILE A 28 -18.51 -16.49 -1.98
N ALA A 29 -17.99 -17.03 -3.08
CA ALA A 29 -16.68 -16.68 -3.62
C ALA A 29 -16.48 -15.19 -3.88
N PRO A 30 -17.45 -14.43 -4.44
CA PRO A 30 -17.28 -12.98 -4.64
C PRO A 30 -17.00 -12.23 -3.35
N ILE A 31 -17.71 -12.57 -2.28
CA ILE A 31 -17.54 -11.96 -0.96
C ILE A 31 -16.20 -12.40 -0.35
N LEU A 32 -15.87 -13.69 -0.46
CA LEU A 32 -14.59 -14.21 0.03
C LEU A 32 -13.40 -13.51 -0.64
N PHE A 33 -13.42 -13.37 -1.96
CA PHE A 33 -12.35 -12.69 -2.69
C PHE A 33 -12.29 -11.19 -2.38
N ALA A 34 -13.44 -10.52 -2.23
CA ALA A 34 -13.48 -9.14 -1.80
C ALA A 34 -12.85 -8.96 -0.40
N LEU A 35 -13.13 -9.87 0.54
CA LEU A 35 -12.55 -9.84 1.88
C LEU A 35 -11.05 -10.09 1.87
N ILE A 36 -10.58 -11.11 1.14
CA ILE A 36 -9.15 -11.41 1.02
C ILE A 36 -8.41 -10.20 0.40
N LEU A 37 -8.93 -9.67 -0.70
CA LEU A 37 -8.35 -8.50 -1.34
C LEU A 37 -8.34 -7.29 -0.39
N GLY A 38 -9.45 -7.04 0.31
CA GLY A 38 -9.54 -5.97 1.30
C GLY A 38 -8.50 -6.09 2.42
N ILE A 39 -8.30 -7.29 2.98
CA ILE A 39 -7.28 -7.53 4.01
C ILE A 39 -5.87 -7.27 3.46
N ILE A 40 -5.57 -7.75 2.25
CA ILE A 40 -4.26 -7.54 1.60
C ILE A 40 -4.03 -6.05 1.35
N THR A 41 -5.00 -5.35 0.75
CA THR A 41 -4.91 -3.92 0.47
C THR A 41 -4.72 -3.11 1.76
N LEU A 42 -5.48 -3.41 2.80
CA LEU A 42 -5.37 -2.73 4.09
C LEU A 42 -3.99 -2.96 4.72
N GLY A 43 -3.51 -4.21 4.72
CA GLY A 43 -2.17 -4.53 5.22
C GLY A 43 -1.07 -3.80 4.46
N PHE A 44 -1.17 -3.75 3.14
CA PHE A 44 -0.22 -3.03 2.29
C PHE A 44 -0.27 -1.50 2.53
N TYR A 45 -1.45 -0.89 2.62
CA TYR A 45 -1.62 0.52 2.99
C TYR A 45 -0.94 0.84 4.33
N MET A 46 -1.22 0.03 5.36
CA MET A 46 -0.64 0.21 6.69
C MET A 46 0.90 0.08 6.66
N GLY A 47 1.43 -0.89 5.92
CA GLY A 47 2.87 -1.08 5.77
C GLY A 47 3.57 0.09 5.05
N VAL A 48 2.97 0.60 3.97
CA VAL A 48 3.48 1.79 3.27
C VAL A 48 3.37 3.04 4.15
N SER A 49 2.21 3.29 4.76
CA SER A 49 1.99 4.40 5.71
C SER A 49 3.06 4.42 6.81
N HIS A 50 3.27 3.27 7.47
CA HIS A 50 4.31 3.16 8.50
C HIS A 50 5.70 3.49 7.95
N SER A 51 6.03 2.98 6.75
CA SER A 51 7.32 3.22 6.11
C SER A 51 7.54 4.70 5.77
N VAL A 52 6.53 5.38 5.22
CA VAL A 52 6.59 6.81 4.88
C VAL A 52 6.77 7.66 6.15
N HIS A 53 6.03 7.36 7.22
CA HIS A 53 6.20 8.05 8.51
C HIS A 53 7.57 7.80 9.13
N GLN A 54 8.07 6.56 9.10
CA GLN A 54 9.39 6.23 9.62
C GLN A 54 10.50 6.91 8.82
N LEU A 55 10.35 7.03 7.50
CA LEU A 55 11.28 7.74 6.63
C LEU A 55 11.35 9.23 6.99
N ALA A 56 10.19 9.89 7.10
CA ALA A 56 10.11 11.30 7.50
C ALA A 56 10.75 11.52 8.89
N ALA A 57 10.39 10.69 9.86
CA ALA A 57 10.93 10.76 11.22
C ALA A 57 12.44 10.46 11.26
N GLY A 58 12.91 9.51 10.47
CA GLY A 58 14.32 9.17 10.35
C GLY A 58 15.14 10.33 9.80
N ALA A 59 14.66 10.99 8.74
CA ALA A 59 15.31 12.16 8.17
C ALA A 59 15.33 13.35 9.15
N ALA A 60 14.21 13.59 9.85
CA ALA A 60 14.13 14.66 10.85
C ALA A 60 15.04 14.39 12.07
N ARG A 61 15.18 13.13 12.50
CA ARG A 61 16.14 12.76 13.55
C ARG A 61 17.59 12.89 13.07
N ALA A 62 17.88 12.49 11.84
CA ALA A 62 19.23 12.53 11.30
C ALA A 62 19.75 13.97 11.20
N SER A 63 18.90 14.92 10.81
CA SER A 63 19.28 16.32 10.65
C SER A 63 19.71 17.00 11.96
N VAL A 64 19.36 16.46 13.15
CA VAL A 64 19.83 16.97 14.45
C VAL A 64 21.34 17.04 14.57
N ALA A 65 22.08 16.21 13.81
CA ALA A 65 23.53 16.26 13.80
C ALA A 65 24.11 17.51 13.10
N GLY A 66 23.32 18.22 12.30
CA GLY A 66 23.78 19.40 11.55
C GLY A 66 23.90 20.66 12.41
N LEU A 67 25.00 21.39 12.22
CA LEU A 67 25.36 22.60 12.96
C LEU A 67 24.63 23.84 12.44
N ASP A 68 24.29 23.87 11.16
CA ASP A 68 23.54 24.95 10.51
C ASP A 68 22.43 24.42 9.59
N GLU A 69 21.62 25.34 9.03
CA GLU A 69 20.49 24.99 8.15
C GLU A 69 20.92 24.17 6.92
N ILE A 70 22.07 24.52 6.33
CA ILE A 70 22.56 23.87 5.10
C ILE A 70 22.92 22.42 5.43
N GLU A 71 23.69 22.20 6.48
CA GLU A 71 24.11 20.87 6.92
C GLU A 71 22.90 20.02 7.36
N ARG A 72 21.94 20.61 8.09
CA ARG A 72 20.69 19.94 8.49
C ARG A 72 19.90 19.45 7.28
N ARG A 73 19.78 20.28 6.25
CA ARG A 73 19.09 19.92 5.00
C ARG A 73 19.84 18.85 4.22
N ASP A 74 21.16 18.95 4.13
CA ASP A 74 21.97 17.98 3.39
C ASP A 74 21.89 16.59 4.04
N ILE A 75 21.98 16.52 5.36
CA ILE A 75 21.82 15.27 6.12
C ILE A 75 20.40 14.70 5.94
N ALA A 76 19.36 15.52 6.07
CA ALA A 76 17.98 15.07 5.85
C ALA A 76 17.78 14.55 4.43
N THR A 77 18.26 15.27 3.43
CA THR A 77 18.13 14.90 2.01
C THR A 77 18.87 13.60 1.70
N THR A 78 20.07 13.44 2.25
CA THR A 78 20.85 12.20 2.16
C THR A 78 20.15 11.03 2.83
N TYR A 79 19.44 11.27 3.94
CA TYR A 79 18.64 10.25 4.58
C TYR A 79 17.45 9.84 3.70
N LEU A 80 16.77 10.81 3.09
CA LEU A 80 15.59 10.61 2.23
C LEU A 80 15.95 9.86 0.93
N SER A 81 17.10 10.14 0.33
CA SER A 81 17.55 9.46 -0.90
C SER A 81 17.79 7.96 -0.71
N GLN A 82 17.98 7.51 0.53
CA GLN A 82 18.11 6.10 0.91
C GLN A 82 16.78 5.47 1.33
N GLY A 83 15.65 6.16 1.11
CA GLY A 83 14.33 5.74 1.58
C GLY A 83 13.91 4.37 1.07
N ALA A 84 13.97 4.13 -0.24
CA ALA A 84 13.61 2.83 -0.82
C ALA A 84 14.54 1.69 -0.36
N THR A 85 15.82 1.99 -0.09
CA THR A 85 16.77 1.01 0.44
C THR A 85 16.46 0.63 1.88
N ARG A 86 16.02 1.58 2.71
CA ARG A 86 15.72 1.37 4.14
C ARG A 86 14.32 0.81 4.38
N TYR A 87 13.38 1.11 3.48
CA TYR A 87 11.98 0.74 3.61
C TYR A 87 11.53 -0.01 2.35
N PRO A 88 11.65 -1.35 2.29
CA PRO A 88 11.48 -2.14 1.07
C PRO A 88 10.09 -2.10 0.42
N LEU A 89 9.07 -1.61 1.13
CA LEU A 89 7.73 -1.41 0.57
C LEU A 89 7.63 -0.15 -0.30
N LEU A 90 8.61 0.76 -0.18
CA LEU A 90 8.64 2.01 -0.94
C LEU A 90 9.43 1.83 -2.23
N LYS A 91 8.86 2.28 -3.35
CA LYS A 91 9.57 2.48 -4.61
C LYS A 91 10.11 3.90 -4.69
N ALA A 92 11.35 4.06 -5.15
CA ALA A 92 12.00 5.37 -5.21
C ALA A 92 11.26 6.33 -6.16
N GLU A 93 10.73 5.80 -7.26
CA GLU A 93 10.05 6.58 -8.30
C GLU A 93 8.68 7.10 -7.85
N ALA A 94 8.09 6.50 -6.81
CA ALA A 94 6.81 6.89 -6.25
C ALA A 94 6.95 7.85 -5.04
N LEU A 95 8.19 8.18 -4.64
CA LEU A 95 8.45 9.08 -3.51
C LEU A 95 8.66 10.52 -3.98
N SER A 96 7.96 11.44 -3.33
CA SER A 96 8.20 12.88 -3.37
C SER A 96 8.48 13.38 -1.97
N THR A 97 9.46 14.26 -1.81
CA THR A 97 9.87 14.75 -0.48
C THR A 97 10.08 16.25 -0.49
N SER A 98 9.73 16.91 0.60
CA SER A 98 10.01 18.33 0.82
C SER A 98 10.51 18.59 2.23
N LEU A 99 11.34 19.63 2.35
CA LEU A 99 11.94 20.05 3.61
C LEU A 99 11.63 21.53 3.83
N ASP A 100 10.79 21.81 4.83
CA ASP A 100 10.49 23.17 5.25
C ASP A 100 11.35 23.52 6.45
N TYR A 101 12.06 24.65 6.39
CA TYR A 101 12.85 25.14 7.50
C TYR A 101 12.30 26.49 7.95
N THR A 102 12.28 26.72 9.24
CA THR A 102 11.74 27.94 9.83
C THR A 102 12.64 28.40 10.97
N GLY A 103 13.01 29.68 10.98
CA GLY A 103 13.89 30.30 12.00
C GLY A 103 15.34 30.46 11.55
N THR A 104 16.14 31.21 12.31
CA THR A 104 17.54 31.56 11.97
C THR A 104 18.59 30.97 12.91
N ALA A 105 18.36 30.96 14.23
CA ALA A 105 19.34 30.46 15.23
C ALA A 105 18.89 29.16 15.94
N MET A 106 17.63 29.07 16.35
CA MET A 106 16.96 27.85 16.86
C MET A 106 15.84 27.50 15.90
N GLY A 107 16.25 27.07 14.70
CA GLY A 107 15.29 26.76 13.65
C GLY A 107 14.58 25.44 13.90
N SER A 108 13.62 25.14 13.03
CA SER A 108 12.97 23.83 12.98
C SER A 108 12.89 23.34 11.57
N ILE A 109 12.99 22.02 11.39
CA ILE A 109 12.76 21.36 10.11
C ILE A 109 11.45 20.57 10.16
N THR A 110 10.63 20.70 9.13
CA THR A 110 9.52 19.81 8.83
C THR A 110 9.90 18.98 7.61
N VAL A 111 9.91 17.67 7.78
CA VAL A 111 10.12 16.71 6.69
C VAL A 111 8.75 16.22 6.24
N ASN A 112 8.41 16.44 4.98
CA ASN A 112 7.24 15.86 4.35
C ASN A 112 7.68 14.81 3.34
N VAL A 113 7.01 13.66 3.38
CA VAL A 113 7.19 12.55 2.45
C VAL A 113 5.82 12.18 1.92
N THR A 114 5.68 12.18 0.60
CA THR A 114 4.47 11.75 -0.11
C THR A 114 4.82 10.54 -0.95
N TYR A 115 3.98 9.53 -0.90
CA TYR A 115 4.08 8.31 -1.68
C TYR A 115 2.89 8.17 -2.62
N ALA A 116 3.13 8.02 -3.92
CA ALA A 116 2.09 7.81 -4.91
C ALA A 116 1.61 6.35 -4.91
N ALA A 117 0.30 6.15 -4.92
CA ALA A 117 -0.31 4.83 -4.97
C ALA A 117 -0.32 4.21 -6.38
N GLU A 118 -0.13 5.04 -7.41
CA GLU A 118 -0.15 4.63 -8.83
C GLU A 118 0.78 3.45 -9.12
N GLY A 119 0.30 2.45 -9.86
CA GLY A 119 1.08 1.26 -10.19
C GLY A 119 1.41 0.35 -9.00
N THR A 120 0.70 0.50 -7.88
CA THR A 120 0.79 -0.41 -6.72
C THR A 120 -0.51 -1.20 -6.52
N LEU A 121 -0.55 -2.06 -5.48
CA LEU A 121 -1.76 -2.78 -5.10
C LEU A 121 -2.91 -1.83 -4.69
N LEU A 122 -2.60 -0.61 -4.23
CA LEU A 122 -3.63 0.38 -3.90
C LEU A 122 -4.34 0.90 -5.14
N ASP A 123 -3.63 1.11 -6.25
CA ASP A 123 -4.21 1.58 -7.51
C ASP A 123 -5.23 0.56 -8.05
N VAL A 124 -4.85 -0.73 -8.03
CA VAL A 124 -5.78 -1.84 -8.37
C VAL A 124 -6.99 -1.84 -7.44
N ALA A 125 -6.78 -1.64 -6.14
CA ALA A 125 -7.86 -1.58 -5.16
C ALA A 125 -8.73 -0.33 -5.31
N ASN A 126 -8.19 0.81 -5.73
CA ASN A 126 -8.97 2.02 -6.05
C ASN A 126 -9.92 1.73 -7.20
N GLY A 127 -9.44 1.09 -8.27
CA GLY A 127 -10.28 0.73 -9.42
C GLY A 127 -11.37 -0.30 -9.10
N PHE A 128 -11.09 -1.28 -8.24
CA PHE A 128 -12.03 -2.35 -7.91
C PHE A 128 -12.99 -2.02 -6.75
N LEU A 129 -12.47 -1.41 -5.67
CA LEU A 129 -13.20 -1.14 -4.43
C LEU A 129 -13.61 0.34 -4.27
N GLY A 130 -13.15 1.24 -5.14
CA GLY A 130 -13.50 2.66 -5.08
C GLY A 130 -12.92 3.39 -3.87
N LEU A 131 -11.74 3.01 -3.39
CA LEU A 131 -11.16 3.55 -2.14
C LEU A 131 -10.70 5.01 -2.26
N GLY A 132 -10.28 5.45 -3.45
CA GLY A 132 -9.82 6.83 -3.70
C GLY A 132 -8.55 7.22 -2.94
N ILE A 133 -7.64 6.26 -2.71
CA ILE A 133 -6.36 6.50 -2.02
C ILE A 133 -5.27 6.68 -3.07
N ASP A 134 -5.06 7.92 -3.51
CA ASP A 134 -4.10 8.23 -4.57
C ASP A 134 -2.69 8.50 -4.03
N THR A 135 -2.60 8.98 -2.80
CA THR A 135 -1.33 9.28 -2.12
C THR A 135 -1.37 8.89 -0.64
N ILE A 136 -0.17 8.66 -0.09
CA ILE A 136 0.05 8.43 1.34
C ILE A 136 1.10 9.43 1.81
N GLU A 137 0.78 10.17 2.87
CA GLU A 137 1.63 11.24 3.39
C GLU A 137 2.18 10.87 4.77
N GLY A 138 3.45 11.14 4.98
CA GLY A 138 4.10 11.08 6.28
C GLY A 138 4.86 12.37 6.55
N ARG A 139 4.77 12.85 7.78
CA ARG A 139 5.38 14.11 8.20
C ARG A 139 6.07 13.96 9.54
N ALA A 140 7.17 14.68 9.71
CA ALA A 140 7.89 14.76 10.97
C ALA A 140 8.45 16.16 11.19
N TYR A 141 8.41 16.62 12.44
CA TYR A 141 8.89 17.94 12.85
C TYR A 141 9.96 17.79 13.91
N VAL A 142 11.03 18.58 13.80
CA VAL A 142 12.08 18.69 14.81
C VAL A 142 12.48 20.16 14.98
N ALA A 143 12.54 20.61 16.23
CA ALA A 143 13.12 21.90 16.62
C ALA A 143 14.52 21.66 17.23
N TYR A 144 15.44 22.59 17.01
CA TYR A 144 16.83 22.51 17.47
C TYR A 144 17.14 23.54 18.56
#